data_AF-A0A7W0V431-F1
#
_entry.id   AF-A0A7W0V431-F1
#
_cell.length_a   1.000
_cell.length_b   1.000
_cell.length_c   1.000
_cell.angle_alpha   90.00
_cell.angle_beta   90.00
_cell.angle_gamma   90.00
#
_symmetry.space_group_name_H-M   'P 1'
#
loop_
_entity.id
_entity.type
_entity.pdbx_description
1 polymer ?
#
loop_
_entity_poly.entity_id
_entity_poly.type
_entity_poly.pdbx_seq_one_letter_code
_entity_poly.pdbx_strand_id
1 'polypeptide(L)'
;MRSLHLIEPPLLDLLPQDPRIQTMDTTVRRIQLSHGDSGDEATTEAFFAMLGAGHIPERLRGTPEWDQLVQHANRFSRSEPAGDYPSAALQRLPRSLPVALYSGGRSHPALRAIVRELAARIEGSRVTDIASAGHAVQMAGAAFVDPLLASTTEADALWNKRTSAQVADTAGK
;
A
#
# COMPACT_ATOMS: atom_id res chain seq x y z
N MET A 1 -7.94 15.39 11.26
CA MET A 1 -7.34 14.04 11.23
C MET A 1 -6.36 13.96 10.06
N ARG A 2 -5.08 13.63 10.28
CA ARG A 2 -4.09 13.40 9.20
C ARG A 2 -3.71 11.92 9.23
N SER A 3 -4.44 11.09 8.50
CA SER A 3 -4.06 9.69 8.29
C SER A 3 -3.06 9.62 7.13
N LEU A 4 -1.87 9.09 7.39
CA LEU A 4 -0.93 8.72 6.33
C LEU A 4 -1.35 7.34 5.83
N HIS A 5 -2.13 7.31 4.75
CA HIS A 5 -2.38 6.09 4.01
C HIS A 5 -1.23 5.88 3.04
N LEU A 6 -0.27 5.02 3.41
CA LEU A 6 0.74 4.55 2.47
C LEU A 6 0.05 3.54 1.54
N ILE A 7 -0.58 4.04 0.47
CA ILE A 7 -1.24 3.20 -0.53
C ILE A 7 -0.21 2.47 -1.39
N GLU A 8 1.02 2.97 -1.50
CA GLU A 8 2.22 2.24 -1.97
C GLU A 8 3.42 3.20 -1.99
N PRO A 9 4.53 2.84 -1.33
CA PRO A 9 5.56 2.16 -2.09
C PRO A 9 5.79 0.76 -1.51
N PRO A 10 5.85 -0.29 -2.34
CA PRO A 10 6.24 -1.59 -1.88
C PRO A 10 7.71 -1.48 -1.49
N LEU A 11 7.93 -1.46 -0.18
CA LEU A 11 9.23 -1.43 0.49
C LEU A 11 9.94 -2.77 0.26
N LEU A 12 10.20 -3.10 -1.01
CA LEU A 12 10.70 -4.39 -1.46
C LEU A 12 12.07 -4.69 -0.83
N ASP A 13 12.83 -3.64 -0.49
CA ASP A 13 14.09 -3.72 0.24
C ASP A 13 13.96 -4.26 1.68
N LEU A 14 12.75 -4.41 2.22
CA LEU A 14 12.51 -5.06 3.52
C LEU A 14 12.85 -6.55 3.50
N LEU A 15 12.65 -7.20 2.35
CA LEU A 15 12.82 -8.65 2.17
C LEU A 15 13.68 -8.94 0.93
N PRO A 16 14.95 -8.46 0.89
CA PRO A 16 15.77 -8.48 -0.32
C PRO A 16 16.18 -9.89 -0.76
N GLN A 17 16.07 -10.88 0.14
CA GLN A 17 16.39 -12.28 -0.12
C GLN A 17 15.17 -13.12 -0.49
N ASP A 18 13.96 -12.56 -0.47
CA ASP A 18 12.76 -13.29 -0.89
C ASP A 18 12.69 -13.35 -2.42
N PRO A 19 12.74 -14.54 -3.04
CA PRO A 19 12.75 -14.65 -4.50
C PRO A 19 11.48 -14.09 -5.15
N ARG A 20 10.36 -14.07 -4.44
CA ARG A 20 9.09 -13.51 -4.93
C ARG A 20 9.15 -11.98 -5.02
N ILE A 21 9.86 -11.37 -4.07
CA ILE A 21 10.10 -9.93 -4.02
C ILE A 21 11.08 -9.53 -5.12
N GLN A 22 12.17 -10.27 -5.29
CA GLN A 22 13.14 -10.05 -6.38
C GLN A 22 12.47 -10.16 -7.75
N THR A 23 11.60 -11.18 -7.93
CA THR A 23 10.84 -11.37 -9.18
C THR A 23 9.91 -10.19 -9.44
N MET A 24 9.21 -9.71 -8.40
CA MET A 24 8.32 -8.56 -8.50
C MET A 24 9.09 -7.28 -8.87
N ASP A 25 10.19 -6.98 -8.19
CA ASP A 25 11.03 -5.80 -8.49
C ASP A 25 11.56 -5.84 -9.93
N THR A 26 12.11 -6.99 -10.33
CA THR A 26 12.60 -7.20 -11.70
C THR A 26 11.48 -7.03 -12.73
N THR A 27 10.28 -7.52 -12.42
CA THR A 27 9.11 -7.41 -13.31
C THR A 27 8.63 -5.97 -13.44
N VAL A 28 8.51 -5.21 -12.34
CA VAL A 28 8.15 -3.78 -12.38
C VAL A 28 9.12 -3.02 -13.28
N ARG A 29 10.42 -3.18 -13.04
CA ARG A 29 11.46 -2.49 -13.82
C ARG A 29 11.39 -2.85 -15.29
N ARG A 30 11.20 -4.13 -15.61
CA ARG A 30 11.04 -4.59 -17.00
C ARG A 30 9.81 -3.96 -17.67
N ILE A 31 8.68 -3.87 -16.98
CA ILE A 31 7.46 -3.23 -17.51
C ILE A 31 7.73 -1.75 -17.78
N GLN A 32 8.37 -1.03 -16.85
CA GLN A 32 8.71 0.39 -17.03
C GLN A 32 9.67 0.61 -18.21
N LEU A 33 10.71 -0.21 -18.33
CA LEU A 33 11.72 -0.10 -19.40
C LEU A 33 11.14 -0.42 -20.79
N SER A 34 10.23 -1.39 -20.87
CA SER A 34 9.61 -1.81 -22.14
C SER A 34 8.39 -0.98 -22.56
N HIS A 35 8.01 0.01 -21.75
CA HIS A 35 6.83 0.85 -22.01
C HIS A 35 6.85 1.52 -23.39
N GLY A 36 7.99 2.10 -23.78
CA GLY A 36 8.12 2.80 -25.06
C GLY A 36 7.82 1.92 -26.28
N ASP A 37 8.14 0.63 -26.18
CA ASP A 37 7.89 -0.36 -27.24
C ASP A 37 6.49 -0.98 -27.14
N SER A 38 5.94 -1.10 -25.93
CA SER A 38 4.69 -1.82 -25.65
C SER A 38 3.45 -0.94 -25.74
N GLY A 39 3.57 0.36 -25.46
CA GLY A 39 2.44 1.29 -25.36
C GLY A 39 1.68 1.22 -24.03
N ASP A 40 0.75 2.15 -23.83
CA ASP A 40 0.05 2.36 -22.56
C ASP A 40 -0.84 1.17 -22.13
N GLU A 41 -1.59 0.57 -23.07
CA GLU A 41 -2.49 -0.55 -22.76
C GLU A 41 -1.71 -1.79 -22.30
N ALA A 42 -0.73 -2.23 -23.09
CA ALA A 42 0.07 -3.41 -22.75
C ALA A 42 0.86 -3.21 -21.45
N THR A 43 1.32 -1.98 -21.18
CA THR A 43 1.96 -1.62 -19.91
C THR A 43 0.99 -1.79 -18.74
N THR A 44 -0.22 -1.28 -18.88
CA THR A 44 -1.29 -1.39 -17.88
C THR A 44 -1.65 -2.85 -17.61
N GLU A 45 -1.82 -3.65 -18.66
CA GLU A 45 -2.11 -5.08 -18.54
C GLU A 45 -1.01 -5.86 -17.82
N ALA A 46 0.25 -5.62 -18.20
CA ALA A 46 1.39 -6.27 -17.57
C ALA A 46 1.51 -5.92 -16.08
N PHE A 47 1.18 -4.67 -15.72
CA PHE A 47 1.12 -4.24 -14.32
C PHE A 47 0.04 -4.99 -13.54
N PHE A 48 -1.18 -5.08 -14.05
CA PHE A 48 -2.26 -5.86 -13.41
C PHE A 48 -1.91 -7.34 -13.29
N ALA A 49 -1.32 -7.94 -14.32
CA ALA A 49 -0.88 -9.33 -14.30
C ALA A 49 0.15 -9.58 -13.18
N MET A 50 1.15 -8.70 -13.04
CA MET A 50 2.16 -8.77 -11.99
C MET A 50 1.55 -8.71 -10.58
N LEU A 51 0.48 -7.93 -10.37
CA LEU A 51 -0.23 -7.86 -9.09
C LEU A 51 -1.12 -9.08 -8.81
N GLY A 52 -1.20 -10.06 -9.72
CA GLY A 52 -2.13 -11.19 -9.63
C GLY A 52 -3.57 -10.81 -9.99
N ALA A 53 -3.76 -9.68 -10.66
CA ALA A 53 -5.05 -9.10 -11.04
C ALA A 53 -5.27 -9.08 -12.56
N GLY A 54 -4.68 -10.04 -13.30
CA GLY A 54 -4.74 -10.10 -14.77
C GLY A 54 -6.14 -10.23 -15.38
N HIS A 55 -7.17 -10.55 -14.59
CA HIS A 55 -8.57 -10.57 -15.03
C HIS A 55 -9.22 -9.17 -15.06
N ILE A 56 -8.60 -8.16 -14.43
CA ILE A 56 -9.15 -6.81 -14.33
C ILE A 56 -9.17 -6.09 -15.68
N PRO A 57 -8.10 -6.11 -16.50
CA PRO A 57 -8.13 -5.51 -17.82
C PRO A 57 -9.28 -6.02 -18.70
N GLU A 58 -9.50 -7.34 -18.76
CA GLU A 58 -10.59 -7.94 -19.54
C GLU A 58 -11.97 -7.40 -19.15
N ARG A 59 -12.19 -7.17 -17.86
CA ARG A 59 -13.47 -6.68 -17.34
C ARG A 59 -13.69 -5.19 -17.60
N LEU A 60 -12.62 -4.40 -17.62
CA LEU A 60 -12.69 -2.94 -17.75
C LEU A 60 -12.53 -2.47 -19.19
N ARG A 61 -11.99 -3.30 -20.10
CA ARG A 61 -11.71 -2.89 -21.47
C ARG A 61 -12.96 -2.31 -22.14
N GLY A 62 -12.81 -1.13 -22.74
CA GLY A 62 -13.90 -0.40 -23.38
C GLY A 62 -14.79 0.42 -22.43
N THR A 63 -14.45 0.51 -21.14
CA THR A 63 -15.10 1.42 -20.20
C THR A 63 -14.26 2.69 -19.97
N PRO A 64 -14.88 3.81 -19.53
CA PRO A 64 -14.14 5.02 -19.21
C PRO A 64 -13.07 4.83 -18.13
N GLU A 65 -13.29 3.91 -17.19
CA GLU A 65 -12.32 3.58 -16.14
C GLU A 65 -11.05 2.94 -16.71
N TRP A 66 -11.17 2.14 -17.77
CA TRP A 66 -10.00 1.60 -18.47
C TRP A 66 -9.20 2.71 -19.13
N ASP A 67 -9.86 3.61 -19.85
CA ASP A 67 -9.19 4.74 -20.51
C ASP A 67 -8.43 5.60 -19.49
N GLN A 68 -9.02 5.84 -18.32
CA GLN A 68 -8.36 6.54 -17.21
C GLN A 68 -7.13 5.80 -16.68
N LEU A 69 -7.22 4.47 -16.50
CA LEU A 69 -6.10 3.65 -16.04
C LEU A 69 -4.95 3.67 -17.04
N VAL A 70 -5.26 3.52 -18.33
CA VAL A 70 -4.29 3.52 -19.43
C VAL A 70 -3.53 4.86 -19.49
N GLN A 71 -4.20 5.99 -19.26
CA GLN A 71 -3.54 7.31 -19.22
C GLN A 71 -2.46 7.43 -18.14
N HIS A 72 -2.47 6.58 -17.11
CA HIS A 72 -1.44 6.58 -16.08
C HIS A 72 -0.18 5.80 -16.46
N ALA A 73 -0.19 4.99 -17.53
CA ALA A 73 0.95 4.16 -17.92
C ALA A 73 2.21 4.98 -18.27
N ASN A 74 2.08 6.05 -19.05
CA ASN A 74 3.20 6.95 -19.34
C ASN A 74 3.76 7.65 -18.09
N ARG A 75 2.94 7.92 -17.06
CA ARG A 75 3.46 8.42 -15.78
C ARG A 75 4.19 7.33 -15.02
N PHE A 76 3.63 6.12 -14.97
CA PHE A 76 4.20 4.96 -14.30
C PHE A 76 5.60 4.62 -14.85
N SER A 77 5.79 4.63 -16.17
CA SER A 77 7.08 4.32 -16.82
C SER A 77 8.20 5.30 -16.47
N ARG A 78 7.86 6.54 -16.10
CA ARG A 78 8.80 7.60 -15.70
C ARG A 78 8.93 7.77 -14.19
N SER A 79 8.14 7.03 -13.42
CA SER A 79 8.16 7.13 -11.96
C SER A 79 9.29 6.30 -11.38
N GLU A 80 9.78 6.70 -10.20
CA GLU A 80 10.72 5.90 -9.43
C GLU A 80 10.16 4.48 -9.23
N PRO A 81 10.94 3.42 -9.52
CA PRO A 81 10.54 2.06 -9.25
C PRO A 81 10.17 1.91 -7.79
N ALA A 82 9.06 1.24 -7.56
CA ALA A 82 8.42 1.22 -6.26
C ALA A 82 9.33 0.55 -5.18
N GLY A 83 10.21 -0.36 -5.60
CA GLY A 83 11.26 -0.99 -4.78
C GLY A 83 12.49 -0.13 -4.46
N ASP A 84 12.65 1.04 -5.09
CA ASP A 84 13.73 1.98 -4.80
C ASP A 84 13.44 2.87 -3.58
N TYR A 85 12.18 2.87 -3.09
CA TYR A 85 11.85 3.61 -1.88
C TYR A 85 12.50 2.97 -0.64
N PRO A 86 13.32 3.71 0.13
CA PRO A 86 14.13 3.11 1.19
C PRO A 86 13.30 2.79 2.44
N SER A 87 13.32 1.54 2.88
CA SER A 87 12.75 1.11 4.18
C SER A 87 13.35 1.83 5.37
N ALA A 88 14.56 2.38 5.26
CA ALA A 88 15.17 3.24 6.27
C ALA A 88 14.28 4.47 6.60
N ALA A 89 13.40 4.90 5.70
CA ALA A 89 12.43 5.96 5.96
C ALA A 89 11.47 5.62 7.11
N LEU A 90 11.22 4.32 7.39
CA LEU A 90 10.40 3.88 8.52
C LEU A 90 10.94 4.33 9.87
N GLN A 91 12.26 4.54 10.00
CA GLN A 91 12.88 5.03 11.24
C GLN A 91 12.43 6.45 11.60
N ARG A 92 11.89 7.20 10.64
CA ARG A 92 11.37 8.56 10.85
C ARG A 92 9.94 8.56 11.39
N LEU A 93 9.27 7.40 11.41
CA LEU A 93 7.92 7.29 11.96
C LEU A 93 7.98 7.49 13.48
N PRO A 94 7.24 8.46 14.05
CA PRO A 94 7.15 8.61 15.49
C PRO A 94 6.58 7.32 16.10
N ARG A 95 7.26 6.76 17.11
CA ARG A 95 6.77 5.54 17.82
C ARG A 95 5.38 5.71 18.43
N SER A 96 4.98 6.95 18.67
CA SER A 96 3.68 7.30 19.24
C SER A 96 2.57 7.40 18.18
N LEU A 97 2.89 7.30 16.88
CA LEU A 97 1.91 7.36 15.80
C LEU A 97 1.19 6.00 15.67
N PRO A 98 -0.14 5.94 15.83
CA PRO A 98 -0.88 4.71 15.56
C PRO A 98 -0.76 4.33 14.09
N VAL A 99 -0.41 3.07 13.81
CA VAL A 99 -0.29 2.54 12.44
C VAL A 99 -1.23 1.35 12.27
N ALA A 100 -2.13 1.44 11.29
CA ALA A 100 -2.96 0.33 10.85
C ALA A 100 -2.47 -0.15 9.48
N LEU A 101 -2.23 -1.45 9.36
CA LEU A 101 -1.77 -2.14 8.17
C LEU A 101 -2.90 -3.04 7.67
N TYR A 102 -3.23 -2.94 6.38
CA TYR A 102 -4.27 -3.75 5.76
C TYR A 102 -3.62 -4.66 4.72
N SER A 103 -3.96 -5.95 4.77
CA SER A 103 -3.46 -6.95 3.82
C SER A 103 -4.64 -7.63 3.15
N GLY A 104 -4.63 -7.74 1.82
CA GLY A 104 -5.62 -8.54 1.11
C GLY A 104 -5.27 -10.03 1.17
N GLY A 105 -6.20 -10.86 1.62
CA GLY A 105 -6.01 -12.31 1.72
C GLY A 105 -5.73 -12.98 0.37
N ARG A 106 -6.24 -12.39 -0.73
CA ARG A 106 -6.02 -12.80 -2.13
C ARG A 106 -4.92 -11.99 -2.84
N SER A 107 -4.24 -11.09 -2.13
CA SER A 107 -3.13 -10.31 -2.71
C SER A 107 -1.92 -11.19 -3.01
N HIS A 108 -1.03 -10.72 -3.88
CA HIS A 108 0.19 -11.41 -4.25
C HIS A 108 1.01 -11.80 -2.99
N PRO A 109 1.52 -13.04 -2.87
CA PRO A 109 2.21 -13.50 -1.66
C PRO A 109 3.39 -12.63 -1.21
N ALA A 110 4.10 -12.01 -2.17
CA ALA A 110 5.20 -11.09 -1.88
C ALA A 110 4.70 -9.84 -1.12
N LEU A 111 3.60 -9.24 -1.56
CA LEU A 111 3.01 -8.06 -0.91
C LEU A 111 2.50 -8.41 0.49
N ARG A 112 1.90 -9.59 0.65
CA ARG A 112 1.49 -10.09 1.97
C ARG A 112 2.68 -10.31 2.91
N ALA A 113 3.83 -10.73 2.40
CA ALA A 113 5.06 -10.88 3.18
C ALA A 113 5.61 -9.51 3.64
N ILE A 114 5.58 -8.50 2.76
CA ILE A 114 5.96 -7.13 3.12
C ILE A 114 5.09 -6.56 4.24
N VAL A 115 3.76 -6.76 4.20
CA VAL A 115 2.87 -6.30 5.28
C VAL A 115 3.22 -6.97 6.62
N ARG A 116 3.58 -8.26 6.61
CA ARG A 116 4.02 -8.97 7.83
C ARG A 116 5.33 -8.42 8.36
N GLU A 117 6.28 -8.15 7.47
CA GLU A 117 7.58 -7.57 7.85
C GLU A 117 7.42 -6.15 8.42
N LEU A 118 6.52 -5.35 7.83
CA LEU A 118 6.15 -4.04 8.39
C LEU A 118 5.55 -4.15 9.78
N ALA A 119 4.64 -5.10 9.99
CA ALA A 119 4.02 -5.32 11.29
C ALA A 119 5.05 -5.68 12.37
N ALA A 120 6.08 -6.45 12.01
CA ALA A 120 7.17 -6.82 12.92
C ALA A 120 8.08 -5.63 13.27
N ARG A 121 8.24 -4.65 12.37
CA ARG A 121 9.15 -3.50 12.55
C ARG A 121 8.48 -2.28 13.17
N ILE A 122 7.17 -2.11 12.97
CA ILE A 122 6.43 -0.95 13.48
C ILE A 122 5.78 -1.34 14.80
N GLU A 123 6.38 -0.87 15.89
CA GLU A 123 5.86 -1.06 17.25
C GLU A 123 4.43 -0.52 17.37
N GLY A 124 3.54 -1.32 17.97
CA GLY A 124 2.14 -0.95 18.16
C GLY A 124 1.30 -0.93 16.88
N SER A 125 1.83 -1.39 15.74
CA SER A 125 1.05 -1.54 14.52
C SER A 125 -0.05 -2.60 14.69
N ARG A 126 -1.18 -2.38 14.02
CA ARG A 126 -2.29 -3.33 13.96
C ARG A 126 -2.45 -3.84 12.54
N VAL A 127 -2.52 -5.14 12.37
CA VAL A 127 -2.71 -5.77 11.06
C VAL A 127 -4.13 -6.28 10.93
N THR A 128 -4.79 -5.92 9.84
CA THR A 128 -6.08 -6.48 9.43
C THR A 128 -5.91 -7.24 8.12
N ASP A 129 -6.10 -8.55 8.13
CA ASP A 129 -6.20 -9.36 6.90
C ASP A 129 -7.65 -9.38 6.43
N ILE A 130 -7.88 -8.87 5.22
CA ILE A 130 -9.19 -8.81 4.58
C ILE A 130 -9.24 -9.97 3.60
N ALA A 131 -9.77 -11.10 4.07
CA ALA A 131 -9.71 -12.38 3.36
C ALA A 131 -10.24 -12.30 1.91
N SER A 132 -11.28 -11.50 1.68
CA SER A 132 -11.91 -11.31 0.37
C SER A 132 -11.18 -10.32 -0.53
N ALA A 133 -10.16 -9.59 -0.07
CA ALA A 133 -9.51 -8.55 -0.85
C ALA A 133 -8.27 -9.03 -1.62
N GLY A 134 -8.06 -8.45 -2.80
CA GLY A 134 -6.79 -8.51 -3.53
C GLY A 134 -5.84 -7.39 -3.08
N HIS A 135 -5.00 -6.90 -3.99
CA HIS A 135 -4.09 -5.78 -3.71
C HIS A 135 -4.83 -4.49 -3.30
N ALA A 136 -5.87 -4.13 -4.06
CA ALA A 136 -6.72 -2.98 -3.77
C ALA A 136 -7.73 -3.28 -2.65
N VAL A 137 -7.25 -3.29 -1.40
CA VAL A 137 -8.05 -3.63 -0.21
C VAL A 137 -9.31 -2.78 -0.03
N GLN A 138 -9.25 -1.52 -0.46
CA GLN A 138 -10.37 -0.57 -0.43
C GLN A 138 -11.58 -1.03 -1.24
N MET A 139 -11.38 -1.93 -2.23
CA MET A 139 -12.45 -2.47 -3.05
C MET A 139 -13.29 -3.53 -2.32
N ALA A 140 -12.90 -3.96 -1.11
CA ALA A 140 -13.64 -4.95 -0.34
C ALA A 140 -14.88 -4.38 0.40
N GLY A 141 -15.20 -3.10 0.19
CA GLY A 141 -16.37 -2.45 0.78
C GLY A 141 -16.35 -2.49 2.30
N ALA A 142 -17.44 -2.91 2.92
CA ALA A 142 -17.58 -2.98 4.39
C ALA A 142 -16.43 -3.74 5.08
N ALA A 143 -15.93 -4.81 4.46
CA ALA A 143 -14.82 -5.60 5.01
C ALA A 143 -13.50 -4.80 5.16
N PHE A 144 -13.35 -3.69 4.44
CA PHE A 144 -12.26 -2.72 4.62
C PHE A 144 -12.70 -1.49 5.41
N VAL A 145 -13.90 -0.97 5.14
CA VAL A 145 -14.40 0.28 5.73
C VAL A 145 -14.60 0.14 7.23
N ASP A 146 -15.16 -0.97 7.73
CA ASP A 146 -15.45 -1.09 9.16
C ASP A 146 -14.17 -1.14 10.01
N PRO A 147 -13.14 -1.95 9.66
CA PRO A 147 -11.85 -1.91 10.37
C PRO A 147 -11.13 -0.56 10.26
N LEU A 148 -11.28 0.13 9.12
CA LEU A 148 -10.76 1.48 8.94
C LEU A 148 -11.42 2.47 9.91
N LEU A 149 -12.75 2.50 9.96
CA LEU A 149 -13.49 3.39 10.85
C LEU A 149 -13.21 3.08 12.33
N ALA A 150 -13.06 1.81 12.70
CA ALA A 150 -12.65 1.42 14.05
C ALA A 150 -11.24 1.96 14.39
N SER A 151 -10.25 1.72 13.53
CA SER A 151 -8.87 2.15 13.75
C SER A 151 -8.73 3.67 13.85
N THR A 152 -9.51 4.40 13.05
CA THR A 152 -9.50 5.86 13.03
C THR A 152 -10.17 6.45 14.26
N THR A 153 -11.29 5.88 14.71
CA THR A 153 -11.95 6.24 15.96
C THR A 153 -11.02 6.06 17.17
N GLU A 154 -10.29 4.94 17.23
CA GLU A 154 -9.32 4.70 18.30
C GLU A 154 -8.14 5.68 18.27
N ALA A 155 -7.62 5.97 17.07
CA ALA A 155 -6.53 6.93 16.91
C ALA A 155 -6.95 8.34 17.36
N ASP A 156 -8.17 8.76 17.03
CA ASP A 156 -8.74 10.04 17.47
C ASP A 156 -8.93 10.07 19.00
N ALA A 157 -9.40 8.97 19.60
CA ALA A 157 -9.52 8.87 21.06
C ALA A 157 -8.16 8.98 21.77
N LEU A 158 -7.11 8.35 21.23
CA LEU A 158 -5.74 8.46 21.75
C LEU A 158 -5.20 9.88 21.61
N TRP A 159 -5.46 10.54 20.48
CA TRP A 159 -5.07 11.93 20.25
C TRP A 159 -5.68 12.88 21.28
N ASN A 160 -7.00 12.78 21.50
CA ASN A 160 -7.73 13.64 22.44
C ASN A 160 -7.27 13.47 23.89
N LYS A 161 -6.90 12.25 24.29
CA LYS A 161 -6.31 11.98 25.61
C LYS A 161 -4.96 12.68 25.79
N ARG A 162 -4.09 12.66 24.77
CA ARG A 162 -2.77 13.32 24.82
C ARG A 162 -2.90 14.83 24.96
N THR A 163 -3.80 15.44 24.21
CA THR A 163 -4.04 16.90 24.29
C THR A 163 -4.57 17.29 25.66
N SER A 164 -5.51 16.53 26.20
CA SER A 164 -6.07 16.78 27.54
C SER A 164 -5.01 16.67 28.64
N ALA A 165 -4.12 15.68 28.56
CA ALA A 165 -3.02 15.51 29.51
C ALA A 165 -1.98 16.65 29.44
N GLN A 166 -1.63 17.11 28.24
CA GLN A 166 -0.71 18.24 28.06
C GLN A 166 -1.26 19.57 28.59
N VAL A 167 -2.57 19.82 28.44
CA VAL A 167 -3.24 21.01 28.98
C VAL A 167 -3.28 20.98 30.51
N ALA A 168 -3.54 19.83 31.12
CA ALA A 168 -3.52 19.68 32.57
C ALA A 168 -2.12 19.92 33.17
N ASP A 169 -1.06 19.46 32.50
CA ASP A 169 0.33 19.61 32.96
C ASP A 169 0.87 21.05 32.79
N THR A 170 0.30 21.83 31.85
CA THR A 170 0.60 23.26 31.70
C THR A 170 -0.21 24.15 32.64
N ALA A 171 -1.39 23.72 33.08
CA ALA A 171 -2.22 24.46 34.04
C ALA A 171 -1.82 24.21 35.52
N GLY A 172 -1.00 23.20 35.79
CA GLY A 172 -0.49 22.85 37.13
C GLY A 172 0.89 23.42 37.48
N LYS A 173 1.49 24.23 36.59
CA LYS A 173 2.72 25.01 36.84
C LYS A 173 2.40 26.48 36.93
#